data_AF-A0A0A8JYM8-F1
#
_entry.id   AF-A0A0A8JYM8-F1
#
_cell.length_a   1.000
_cell.length_b   1.000
_cell.length_c   1.000
_cell.angle_alpha   90.00
_cell.angle_beta   90.00
_cell.angle_gamma   90.00
#
_symmetry.space_group_name_H-M   'P 1'
#
loop_
_entity.id
_entity.type
_entity.pdbx_description
1 polymer ?
#
loop_
_entity_poly.entity_id
_entity_poly.type
_entity_poly.pdbx_seq_one_letter_code
_entity_poly.pdbx_strand_id
1 'polypeptide(L)'
;MASGQVRASSYVTQVSSIRGRSACGILAPLRVSAALGGRVRVAPTATMGCPMTAALDRWLNNSVQRAAMRQFRQPVVEIKQISAYSCRGRNSKSTGKLSEHAFGNALDIAGFTLADGRTITVVKGWWRGTAAEKAFLREAFAGACREFFTVLGPGSDRAHYNHFHVDLLITNVSKGGGHYCRPQPKQGLFAAADDTAPVSTASVKPIPFTGTTEADQQMPAYTLGPAH
;
A
#
# COMPACT_ATOMS: atom_id res chain seq x y z
N MET A 1 -3.92 15.18 -4.71
CA MET A 1 -4.26 15.57 -3.33
C MET A 1 -2.98 15.98 -2.61
N ALA A 2 -2.99 17.16 -1.98
CA ALA A 2 -1.90 17.89 -1.30
C ALA A 2 -0.49 17.85 -1.94
N SER A 3 0.13 16.68 -2.09
CA SER A 3 1.44 16.49 -2.75
C SER A 3 1.39 16.33 -4.28
N GLY A 4 0.19 16.21 -4.87
CA GLY A 4 0.02 16.00 -6.33
C GLY A 4 0.33 14.58 -6.82
N GLN A 5 0.83 13.70 -5.95
CA GLN A 5 1.26 12.32 -6.30
C GLN A 5 0.09 11.39 -6.67
N VAL A 6 -1.12 11.68 -6.19
CA VAL A 6 -2.35 10.96 -6.55
C VAL A 6 -3.38 11.96 -7.07
N ARG A 7 -3.95 11.65 -8.23
CA ARG A 7 -5.02 12.43 -8.87
C ARG A 7 -6.35 11.71 -8.70
N ALA A 8 -7.39 12.46 -8.32
CA ALA A 8 -8.74 11.91 -8.28
C ALA A 8 -9.19 11.51 -9.69
N SER A 9 -9.96 10.44 -9.80
CA SER A 9 -10.50 9.92 -11.05
C SER A 9 -11.70 9.02 -10.79
N SER A 10 -12.31 8.45 -11.83
CA SER A 10 -13.33 7.40 -11.70
C SER A 10 -12.80 6.14 -11.01
N TYR A 11 -11.48 5.94 -10.96
CA TYR A 11 -10.83 4.80 -10.32
C TYR A 11 -10.32 5.09 -8.91
N VAL A 12 -10.12 6.37 -8.58
CA VAL A 12 -9.57 6.84 -7.31
C VAL A 12 -10.45 7.97 -6.79
N THR A 13 -11.37 7.62 -5.92
CA THR A 13 -12.35 8.56 -5.36
C THR A 13 -12.07 8.78 -3.88
N GLN A 14 -11.93 10.04 -3.47
CA GLN A 14 -11.90 10.38 -2.05
C GLN A 14 -13.28 10.15 -1.43
N VAL A 15 -13.30 9.59 -0.23
CA VAL A 15 -14.54 9.40 0.56
C VAL A 15 -14.42 10.06 1.91
N SER A 16 -15.55 10.14 2.63
CA SER A 16 -15.60 10.70 3.98
C SER A 16 -14.61 10.03 4.91
N SER A 17 -14.05 10.80 5.84
CA SER A 17 -13.11 10.30 6.84
C SER A 17 -13.66 9.06 7.55
N ILE A 18 -12.79 8.09 7.81
CA ILE A 18 -13.14 6.90 8.56
C ILE A 18 -12.62 7.09 9.98
N ARG A 19 -13.53 7.05 10.95
CA ARG A 19 -13.23 7.00 12.38
C ARG A 19 -13.62 5.62 12.90
N GLY A 20 -12.63 4.76 13.12
CA GLY A 20 -12.84 3.41 13.64
C GLY A 20 -12.98 3.41 15.16
N ARG A 21 -13.19 2.23 15.75
CA ARG A 21 -13.09 2.06 17.21
C ARG A 21 -11.64 2.30 17.64
N SER A 22 -11.44 2.92 18.80
CA SER A 22 -10.10 3.26 19.33
C SER A 22 -9.31 4.16 18.35
N ALA A 23 -7.99 4.01 18.27
CA ALA A 23 -7.14 4.86 17.43
C ALA A 23 -7.24 4.59 15.90
N CYS A 24 -8.11 3.69 15.44
CA CYS A 24 -8.24 3.36 14.02
C CYS A 24 -8.85 4.51 13.22
N GLY A 25 -8.37 4.74 12.00
CA GLY A 25 -9.01 5.69 11.10
C GLY A 25 -8.13 6.15 9.95
N ILE A 26 -8.78 6.78 8.97
CA ILE A 26 -8.12 7.45 7.85
C ILE A 26 -8.78 8.82 7.70
N LEU A 27 -8.00 9.90 7.76
CA LEU A 27 -8.54 11.26 7.64
C LEU A 27 -9.07 11.56 6.22
N ALA A 28 -8.32 11.18 5.20
CA ALA A 28 -8.67 11.37 3.79
C ALA A 28 -8.56 10.03 3.02
N PRO A 29 -9.50 9.10 3.25
CA PRO A 29 -9.48 7.78 2.60
C PRO A 29 -9.81 7.88 1.12
N LEU A 30 -9.14 7.02 0.35
CA LEU A 30 -9.41 6.81 -1.06
C LEU A 30 -10.01 5.42 -1.26
N ARG A 31 -11.10 5.35 -2.03
CA ARG A 31 -11.52 4.11 -2.67
C ARG A 31 -10.80 3.99 -4.00
N VAL A 32 -10.07 2.89 -4.16
CA VAL A 32 -9.20 2.64 -5.31
C VAL A 32 -9.67 1.36 -6.00
N SER A 33 -10.33 1.50 -7.15
CA SER A 33 -10.83 0.39 -7.97
C SER A 33 -9.87 0.00 -9.09
N ALA A 34 -8.95 0.89 -9.45
CA ALA A 34 -7.86 0.60 -10.37
C ALA A 34 -6.67 1.53 -10.12
N ALA A 35 -5.50 1.07 -10.56
CA ALA A 35 -4.20 1.72 -10.52
C ALA A 35 -3.73 2.02 -11.96
N LEU A 36 -2.65 2.80 -12.08
CA LEU A 36 -2.02 3.16 -13.35
C LEU A 36 -2.98 3.78 -14.37
N GLY A 37 -3.92 4.61 -13.91
CA GLY A 37 -4.92 5.26 -14.75
C GLY A 37 -5.98 4.31 -15.32
N GLY A 38 -6.30 3.23 -14.60
CA GLY A 38 -7.33 2.26 -15.02
C GLY A 38 -6.78 0.99 -15.66
N ARG A 39 -5.48 0.95 -16.00
CA ARG A 39 -4.85 -0.19 -16.67
C ARG A 39 -4.73 -1.44 -15.80
N VAL A 40 -4.68 -1.27 -14.49
CA VAL A 40 -4.58 -2.39 -13.53
C VAL A 40 -5.75 -2.31 -12.56
N ARG A 41 -6.71 -3.21 -12.68
CA ARG A 41 -7.83 -3.32 -11.75
C ARG A 41 -7.33 -3.72 -10.35
N VAL A 42 -7.92 -3.13 -9.31
CA VAL A 42 -7.70 -3.53 -7.92
C VAL A 42 -8.97 -4.23 -7.44
N ALA A 43 -8.89 -5.54 -7.25
CA ALA A 43 -10.07 -6.38 -7.01
C ALA A 43 -9.96 -7.14 -5.66
N PRO A 44 -10.90 -6.95 -4.72
CA PRO A 44 -11.97 -5.93 -4.73
C PRO A 44 -11.41 -4.51 -4.55
N THR A 45 -12.25 -3.49 -4.72
CA THR A 45 -11.87 -2.08 -4.49
C THR A 45 -11.24 -1.91 -3.10
N ALA A 46 -10.04 -1.34 -3.05
CA ALA A 46 -9.31 -1.11 -1.81
C ALA A 46 -9.70 0.25 -1.19
N THR A 47 -9.74 0.32 0.14
CA THR A 47 -9.79 1.59 0.87
C THR A 47 -8.45 1.83 1.55
N MET A 48 -7.75 2.90 1.20
CA MET A 48 -6.40 3.20 1.70
C MET A 48 -6.08 4.70 1.63
N GLY A 49 -4.97 5.12 2.24
CA GLY A 49 -4.52 6.51 2.22
C GLY A 49 -3.81 6.91 0.91
N CYS A 50 -3.66 8.23 0.71
CA CYS A 50 -2.94 8.78 -0.45
C CYS A 50 -1.50 8.25 -0.59
N PRO A 51 -0.67 8.19 0.48
CA PRO A 51 0.71 7.69 0.35
C PRO A 51 0.77 6.23 -0.09
N MET A 52 -0.11 5.38 0.46
CA MET A 52 -0.19 3.96 0.09
C MET A 52 -0.63 3.79 -1.36
N THR A 53 -1.58 4.61 -1.82
CA THR A 53 -2.03 4.61 -3.22
C THR A 53 -0.90 4.98 -4.17
N ALA A 54 -0.12 6.01 -3.86
CA ALA A 54 1.03 6.41 -4.67
C ALA A 54 2.13 5.34 -4.72
N ALA A 55 2.41 4.69 -3.57
CA ALA A 55 3.39 3.61 -3.49
C ALA A 55 2.94 2.37 -4.29
N LEU A 56 1.65 2.02 -4.24
CA LEU A 56 1.07 0.97 -5.07
C LEU A 56 1.28 1.25 -6.57
N ASP A 57 0.95 2.46 -7.03
CA ASP A 57 1.14 2.84 -8.43
C ASP A 57 2.62 2.72 -8.86
N ARG A 58 3.56 3.22 -8.04
CA ARG A 58 5.00 3.11 -8.36
C ARG A 58 5.48 1.67 -8.41
N TRP A 59 5.12 0.83 -7.44
CA TRP A 59 5.51 -0.58 -7.46
C TRP A 59 4.93 -1.33 -8.66
N LEU A 60 3.65 -1.09 -8.98
CA LEU A 60 3.02 -1.69 -10.15
C LEU A 60 3.74 -1.28 -11.44
N ASN A 61 4.01 0.02 -11.63
CA ASN A 61 4.65 0.54 -12.83
C ASN A 61 6.11 0.07 -12.95
N ASN A 62 6.89 0.22 -11.88
CA ASN A 62 8.35 0.09 -11.94
C ASN A 62 8.82 -1.36 -11.80
N SER A 63 8.04 -2.23 -11.14
CA SER A 63 8.45 -3.60 -10.86
C SER A 63 7.51 -4.63 -11.47
N VAL A 64 6.21 -4.58 -11.13
CA VAL A 64 5.27 -5.64 -11.51
C VAL A 64 5.08 -5.74 -13.02
N GLN A 65 4.85 -4.61 -13.71
CA GLN A 65 4.69 -4.61 -15.17
C GLN A 65 5.95 -5.08 -15.88
N ARG A 66 7.14 -4.64 -15.44
CA ARG A 66 8.42 -5.05 -16.03
C ARG A 66 8.67 -6.55 -15.86
N ALA A 67 8.39 -7.08 -14.67
CA ALA A 67 8.50 -8.51 -14.40
C ALA A 67 7.53 -9.31 -15.28
N ALA A 68 6.27 -8.87 -15.39
CA ALA A 68 5.26 -9.54 -16.21
C ALA A 68 5.65 -9.56 -17.69
N MET A 69 6.16 -8.43 -18.22
CA MET A 69 6.63 -8.37 -19.61
C MET A 69 7.85 -9.25 -19.86
N ARG A 70 8.81 -9.31 -18.94
CA ARG A 70 9.98 -10.18 -19.07
C ARG A 70 9.63 -11.66 -19.04
N GLN A 71 8.74 -12.06 -18.14
CA GLN A 71 8.44 -13.49 -17.91
C GLN A 71 7.34 -14.02 -18.84
N PHE A 72 6.41 -13.17 -19.27
CA PHE A 72 5.22 -13.61 -20.00
C PHE A 72 4.95 -12.83 -21.30
N ARG A 73 5.65 -11.71 -21.54
CA ARG A 73 5.32 -10.76 -22.63
C ARG A 73 3.87 -10.29 -22.60
N GLN A 74 3.29 -10.25 -21.39
CA GLN A 74 1.92 -9.84 -21.14
C GLN A 74 1.91 -8.88 -19.94
N PRO A 75 1.19 -7.75 -20.02
CA PRO A 75 1.04 -6.87 -18.88
C PRO A 75 0.11 -7.49 -17.83
N VAL A 76 0.28 -7.09 -16.58
CA VAL A 76 -0.71 -7.32 -15.53
C VAL A 76 -1.88 -6.37 -15.75
N VAL A 77 -3.10 -6.87 -15.73
CA VAL A 77 -4.34 -6.07 -15.86
C VAL A 77 -5.15 -6.05 -14.58
N GLU A 78 -4.78 -6.86 -13.58
CA GLU A 78 -5.44 -6.87 -12.28
C GLU A 78 -4.52 -7.38 -11.16
N ILE A 79 -4.70 -6.81 -9.97
CA ILE A 79 -4.27 -7.41 -8.72
C ILE A 79 -5.47 -7.90 -7.90
N LYS A 80 -5.32 -9.09 -7.33
CA LYS A 80 -6.25 -9.68 -6.36
C LYS A 80 -5.80 -9.27 -4.96
N GLN A 81 -6.38 -8.20 -4.41
CA GLN A 81 -6.15 -7.83 -3.01
C GLN A 81 -7.09 -8.61 -2.09
N ILE A 82 -6.66 -8.89 -0.86
CA ILE A 82 -7.45 -9.65 0.13
C ILE A 82 -7.61 -8.93 1.47
N SER A 83 -6.91 -7.81 1.67
CA SER A 83 -7.10 -6.91 2.82
C SER A 83 -6.51 -5.54 2.50
N ALA A 84 -7.30 -4.49 2.68
CA ALA A 84 -6.89 -3.09 2.62
C ALA A 84 -7.16 -2.46 4.01
N TYR A 85 -7.92 -1.36 4.13
CA TYR A 85 -8.35 -0.88 5.44
C TYR A 85 -9.05 -1.97 6.26
N SER A 86 -8.58 -2.17 7.49
CA SER A 86 -9.21 -3.05 8.48
C SER A 86 -8.76 -2.65 9.88
N CYS A 87 -9.71 -2.24 10.72
CA CYS A 87 -9.43 -1.92 12.12
C CYS A 87 -9.25 -3.21 12.95
N ARG A 88 -8.01 -3.68 13.08
CA ARG A 88 -7.62 -4.84 13.90
C ARG A 88 -6.19 -4.70 14.43
N GLY A 89 -5.88 -5.43 15.50
CA GLY A 89 -4.49 -5.57 15.99
C GLY A 89 -3.59 -6.31 15.00
N ARG A 90 -2.26 -6.14 15.11
CA ARG A 90 -1.30 -6.90 14.30
C ARG A 90 -1.49 -8.41 14.51
N ASN A 91 -1.43 -9.18 13.42
CA ASN A 91 -1.68 -10.63 13.40
C ASN A 91 -3.03 -11.02 14.05
N SER A 92 -4.03 -10.13 13.97
CA SER A 92 -5.35 -10.29 14.57
C SER A 92 -5.34 -10.48 16.09
N LYS A 93 -4.29 -10.05 16.78
CA LYS A 93 -4.22 -10.09 18.25
C LYS A 93 -5.20 -9.07 18.85
N SER A 94 -5.83 -9.45 19.97
CA SER A 94 -6.76 -8.60 20.72
C SER A 94 -6.07 -7.48 21.51
N THR A 95 -4.76 -7.62 21.77
CA THR A 95 -3.94 -6.66 22.50
C THR A 95 -2.63 -6.36 21.76
N GLY A 96 -2.06 -5.18 21.99
CA GLY A 96 -0.79 -4.75 21.38
C GLY A 96 -0.95 -3.72 20.26
N LYS A 97 0.11 -3.56 19.43
CA LYS A 97 0.15 -2.53 18.38
C LYS A 97 -0.88 -2.81 17.28
N LEU A 98 -1.57 -1.77 16.84
CA LEU A 98 -2.43 -1.82 15.66
C LEU A 98 -1.63 -2.07 14.39
N SER A 99 -2.26 -2.72 13.41
CA SER A 99 -1.68 -2.91 12.07
C SER A 99 -1.72 -1.60 11.28
N GLU A 100 -0.80 -1.41 10.33
CA GLU A 100 -0.88 -0.31 9.35
C GLU A 100 -2.17 -0.37 8.49
N HIS A 101 -2.81 -1.55 8.38
CA HIS A 101 -4.16 -1.67 7.82
C HIS A 101 -5.21 -0.83 8.58
N ALA A 102 -5.05 -0.62 9.90
CA ALA A 102 -5.96 0.19 10.70
C ALA A 102 -5.88 1.69 10.38
N PHE A 103 -4.87 2.10 9.62
CA PHE A 103 -4.58 3.47 9.22
C PHE A 103 -4.57 3.67 7.70
N GLY A 104 -4.95 2.64 6.93
CA GLY A 104 -4.96 2.70 5.47
C GLY A 104 -3.58 2.72 4.83
N ASN A 105 -2.55 2.25 5.54
CA ASN A 105 -1.14 2.28 5.12
C ASN A 105 -0.59 0.90 4.75
N ALA A 106 -1.47 -0.09 4.55
CA ALA A 106 -1.08 -1.45 4.19
C ALA A 106 -2.06 -2.10 3.20
N LEU A 107 -1.56 -3.08 2.45
CA LEU A 107 -2.32 -3.85 1.47
C LEU A 107 -1.81 -5.30 1.42
N ASP A 108 -2.73 -6.26 1.36
CA ASP A 108 -2.44 -7.69 1.20
C ASP A 108 -2.87 -8.14 -0.20
N ILE A 109 -1.95 -8.76 -0.95
CA ILE A 109 -2.13 -9.10 -2.37
C ILE A 109 -1.90 -10.59 -2.57
N ALA A 110 -2.93 -11.31 -3.03
CA ALA A 110 -2.93 -12.75 -3.20
C ALA A 110 -2.68 -13.22 -4.64
N GLY A 111 -2.66 -12.32 -5.62
CA GLY A 111 -2.39 -12.71 -7.00
C GLY A 111 -2.50 -11.58 -8.03
N PHE A 112 -2.18 -11.93 -9.26
CA PHE A 112 -2.11 -11.06 -10.42
C PHE A 112 -2.79 -11.74 -11.60
N THR A 113 -3.54 -11.00 -12.41
CA THR A 113 -4.08 -11.49 -13.68
C THR A 113 -3.41 -10.75 -14.84
N LEU A 114 -2.97 -11.50 -15.84
CA LEU A 114 -2.33 -10.99 -17.06
C LEU A 114 -3.39 -10.69 -18.13
N ALA A 115 -3.02 -9.90 -19.13
CA ALA A 115 -3.91 -9.54 -20.24
C ALA A 115 -4.38 -10.75 -21.08
N ASP A 116 -3.62 -11.84 -21.10
CA ASP A 116 -3.99 -13.10 -21.75
C ASP A 116 -5.00 -13.95 -20.92
N GLY A 117 -5.46 -13.43 -19.79
CA GLY A 117 -6.39 -14.09 -18.88
C GLY A 117 -5.73 -15.03 -17.86
N ARG A 118 -4.41 -15.24 -17.92
CA ARG A 118 -3.71 -16.07 -16.93
C ARG A 118 -3.73 -15.42 -15.56
N THR A 119 -4.19 -16.15 -14.55
CA THR A 119 -4.10 -15.72 -13.14
C THR A 119 -2.96 -16.44 -12.42
N ILE A 120 -2.05 -15.65 -11.86
CA ILE A 120 -0.93 -16.10 -11.04
C ILE A 120 -1.27 -15.81 -9.58
N THR A 121 -1.62 -16.84 -8.82
CA THR A 121 -1.83 -16.69 -7.37
C THR A 121 -0.51 -16.80 -6.62
N VAL A 122 -0.30 -15.99 -5.59
CA VAL A 122 0.91 -16.01 -4.76
C VAL A 122 1.10 -17.39 -4.15
N VAL A 123 0.06 -17.96 -3.53
CA VAL A 123 0.14 -19.26 -2.86
C VAL A 123 0.55 -20.41 -3.78
N LYS A 124 -0.03 -20.51 -5.00
CA LYS A 124 0.34 -21.60 -5.92
C LYS A 124 1.62 -21.27 -6.67
N GLY A 125 1.73 -20.07 -7.23
CA GLY A 125 2.84 -19.65 -8.07
C GLY A 125 4.18 -19.67 -7.33
N TRP A 126 4.20 -19.28 -6.05
CA TRP A 126 5.45 -19.20 -5.28
C TRP A 126 6.11 -20.56 -5.03
N TRP A 127 5.30 -21.58 -4.72
CA TRP A 127 5.78 -22.90 -4.33
C TRP A 127 5.75 -23.90 -5.48
N ARG A 128 4.64 -23.92 -6.22
CA ARG A 128 4.30 -24.96 -7.21
C ARG A 128 4.12 -24.42 -8.63
N GLY A 129 4.33 -23.13 -8.84
CA GLY A 129 4.26 -22.51 -10.16
C GLY A 129 5.37 -22.98 -11.10
N THR A 130 5.18 -22.66 -12.38
CA THR A 130 6.19 -22.75 -13.43
C THR A 130 7.42 -21.89 -13.09
N ALA A 131 8.52 -22.10 -13.81
CA ALA A 131 9.71 -21.26 -13.65
C ALA A 131 9.41 -19.76 -13.85
N ALA A 132 8.59 -19.43 -14.86
CA ALA A 132 8.19 -18.06 -15.16
C ALA A 132 7.31 -17.44 -14.06
N GLU A 133 6.33 -18.18 -13.51
CA GLU A 133 5.50 -17.72 -12.38
C GLU A 133 6.31 -17.48 -11.12
N LYS A 134 7.23 -18.40 -10.81
CA LYS A 134 8.15 -18.23 -9.69
C LYS A 134 9.03 -17.00 -9.90
N ALA A 135 9.65 -16.85 -11.07
CA ALA A 135 10.50 -15.70 -11.38
C ALA A 135 9.72 -14.38 -11.28
N PHE A 136 8.55 -14.30 -11.88
CA PHE A 136 7.68 -13.13 -11.81
C PHE A 136 7.35 -12.74 -10.37
N LEU A 137 6.89 -13.69 -9.55
CA LEU A 137 6.53 -13.41 -8.16
C LEU A 137 7.74 -12.99 -7.31
N ARG A 138 8.93 -13.56 -7.55
CA ARG A 138 10.16 -13.18 -6.83
C ARG A 138 10.60 -11.77 -7.19
N GLU A 139 10.52 -11.40 -8.45
CA GLU A 139 10.87 -10.05 -8.92
C GLU A 139 9.86 -9.01 -8.46
N ALA A 140 8.56 -9.32 -8.54
CA ALA A 140 7.50 -8.47 -8.01
C ALA A 140 7.70 -8.24 -6.50
N PHE A 141 7.97 -9.30 -5.73
CA PHE A 141 8.27 -9.22 -4.30
C PHE A 141 9.53 -8.40 -3.99
N ALA A 142 10.61 -8.64 -4.74
CA ALA A 142 11.85 -7.90 -4.58
C ALA A 142 11.66 -6.40 -4.89
N GLY A 143 10.86 -6.09 -5.92
CA GLY A 143 10.45 -4.73 -6.23
C GLY A 143 9.64 -4.08 -5.12
N ALA A 144 8.75 -4.84 -4.46
CA ALA A 144 7.99 -4.35 -3.31
C ALA A 144 8.95 -3.97 -2.17
N CYS A 145 9.99 -4.77 -1.91
CA CYS A 145 10.96 -4.47 -0.86
C CYS A 145 11.74 -3.17 -1.09
N ARG A 146 11.78 -2.60 -2.29
CA ARG A 146 12.39 -1.28 -2.52
C ARG A 146 11.41 -0.11 -2.38
N GLU A 147 10.12 -0.39 -2.48
CA GLU A 147 9.06 0.62 -2.47
C GLU A 147 8.44 0.78 -1.08
N PHE A 148 8.26 -0.34 -0.37
CA PHE A 148 7.55 -0.38 0.90
C PHE A 148 8.51 -0.60 2.07
N PHE A 149 8.06 -0.19 3.25
CA PHE A 149 8.84 -0.28 4.47
C PHE A 149 8.84 -1.70 5.03
N THR A 150 7.66 -2.30 5.15
CA THR A 150 7.47 -3.69 5.55
C THR A 150 6.95 -4.48 4.37
N VAL A 151 7.60 -5.59 4.05
CA VAL A 151 7.16 -6.53 3.01
C VAL A 151 7.28 -7.95 3.54
N LEU A 152 6.15 -8.66 3.63
CA LEU A 152 6.08 -10.05 4.08
C LEU A 152 5.46 -10.89 2.98
N GLY A 153 6.04 -12.05 2.69
CA GLY A 153 5.53 -12.97 1.68
C GLY A 153 5.81 -14.41 2.04
N PRO A 154 5.48 -15.37 1.15
CA PRO A 154 5.56 -16.77 1.53
C PRO A 154 6.99 -17.18 1.92
N GLY A 155 7.13 -17.72 3.13
CA GLY A 155 8.41 -18.01 3.76
C GLY A 155 8.87 -16.99 4.81
N SER A 156 8.14 -15.90 5.05
CA SER A 156 8.38 -15.03 6.21
C SER A 156 7.85 -15.64 7.52
N ASP A 157 6.60 -16.06 7.51
CA ASP A 157 5.90 -16.70 8.62
C ASP A 157 4.63 -17.42 8.11
N ARG A 158 3.87 -18.03 9.03
CA ARG A 158 2.65 -18.78 8.72
C ARG A 158 1.48 -17.90 8.25
N ALA A 159 1.39 -16.63 8.67
CA ALA A 159 0.28 -15.76 8.29
C ALA A 159 0.40 -15.27 6.84
N HIS A 160 1.64 -15.12 6.34
CA HIS A 160 1.93 -14.57 5.00
C HIS A 160 2.27 -15.66 3.96
N TYR A 161 1.86 -16.91 4.19
CA TYR A 161 2.16 -18.03 3.29
C TYR A 161 1.46 -17.96 1.92
N ASN A 162 0.39 -17.17 1.81
CA ASN A 162 -0.51 -17.16 0.64
C ASN A 162 -0.67 -15.79 -0.03
N HIS A 163 -0.01 -14.74 0.46
CA HIS A 163 -0.12 -13.38 -0.08
C HIS A 163 1.16 -12.57 0.19
N PHE A 164 1.28 -11.41 -0.46
CA PHE A 164 2.24 -10.38 -0.11
C PHE A 164 1.55 -9.34 0.77
N HIS A 165 2.08 -9.10 1.96
CA HIS A 165 1.75 -7.96 2.79
C HIS A 165 2.75 -6.84 2.51
N VAL A 166 2.26 -5.63 2.25
CA VAL A 166 3.08 -4.43 2.07
C VAL A 166 2.56 -3.30 2.96
N ASP A 167 3.45 -2.61 3.68
CA ASP A 167 3.10 -1.42 4.48
C ASP A 167 4.18 -0.33 4.48
N LEU A 168 3.77 0.89 4.82
CA LEU A 168 4.65 2.08 4.88
C LEU A 168 5.20 2.40 6.29
N LEU A 169 4.83 1.61 7.31
CA LEU A 169 5.17 1.80 8.73
C LEU A 169 4.99 3.23 9.28
N ILE A 170 4.08 4.03 8.73
CA ILE A 170 3.97 5.47 9.06
C ILE A 170 3.73 5.68 10.57
N THR A 171 2.98 4.81 11.23
CA THR A 171 2.64 4.98 12.65
C THR A 171 3.79 4.65 13.62
N ASN A 172 4.89 4.07 13.14
CA ASN A 172 6.02 3.66 13.97
C ASN A 172 7.39 4.15 13.48
N VAL A 173 7.47 5.00 12.46
CA VAL A 173 8.74 5.54 11.93
C VAL A 173 9.59 6.19 13.03
N SER A 174 8.97 6.97 13.92
CA SER A 174 9.64 7.68 15.02
C SER A 174 10.22 6.78 16.11
N LYS A 175 9.97 5.46 16.06
CA LYS A 175 10.43 4.48 17.06
C LYS A 175 11.64 3.68 16.58
N GLY A 176 12.35 4.14 15.55
CA GLY A 176 13.56 3.49 15.04
C GLY A 176 13.28 2.15 14.35
N GLY A 177 12.07 1.95 13.82
CA GLY A 177 11.78 0.78 12.98
C GLY A 177 12.76 0.75 11.80
N GLY A 178 13.42 -0.37 11.57
CA GLY A 178 14.26 -0.59 10.38
C GLY A 178 13.46 -1.26 9.27
N HIS A 179 13.85 -1.01 8.02
CA HIS A 179 13.27 -1.64 6.84
C HIS A 179 13.13 -3.16 7.04
N TYR A 180 11.95 -3.72 6.77
CA TYR A 180 11.65 -5.11 7.08
C TYR A 180 11.10 -5.85 5.87
N CYS A 181 11.98 -6.53 5.13
CA CYS A 181 11.61 -7.35 3.98
C CYS A 181 11.90 -8.83 4.27
N ARG A 182 10.87 -9.70 4.24
CA ARG A 182 11.02 -11.14 4.49
C ARG A 182 10.11 -11.98 3.56
N PRO A 183 10.60 -13.07 2.96
CA PRO A 183 11.99 -13.54 2.99
C PRO A 183 12.93 -12.56 2.26
N GLN A 184 14.23 -12.60 2.57
CA GLN A 184 15.20 -11.76 1.88
C GLN A 184 15.28 -12.15 0.40
N PRO A 185 15.10 -11.21 -0.55
CA PRO A 185 15.25 -11.48 -1.97
C PRO A 185 16.67 -11.96 -2.30
N LYS A 186 16.80 -12.89 -3.24
CA LYS A 186 18.12 -13.31 -3.73
C LYS A 186 18.81 -12.12 -4.41
N GLN A 187 20.12 -11.98 -4.19
CA GLN A 187 20.95 -11.00 -4.88
C GLN A 187 20.88 -11.22 -6.40
N GLY A 188 20.93 -10.15 -7.19
CA GLY A 188 20.90 -10.20 -8.66
C GLY A 188 19.52 -10.35 -9.31
N LEU A 189 18.42 -10.43 -8.55
CA LEU A 189 17.05 -10.35 -9.11
C LEU A 189 16.72 -8.98 -9.72
N PHE A 190 17.60 -8.02 -9.52
CA PHE A 190 17.61 -6.74 -10.19
C PHE A 190 18.74 -6.80 -11.22
N ALA A 191 18.43 -7.19 -12.46
CA ALA A 191 19.28 -6.78 -13.57
C ALA A 191 19.37 -5.24 -13.51
N ALA A 192 20.58 -4.69 -13.63
CA ALA A 192 20.90 -3.26 -13.50
C ALA A 192 19.78 -2.40 -14.10
N ALA A 193 18.86 -1.96 -13.26
CA ALA A 193 17.81 -1.06 -13.62
C ALA A 193 18.39 0.29 -13.27
N ASP A 194 18.81 1.03 -14.30
CA ASP A 194 19.43 2.36 -14.24
C ASP A 194 19.19 3.06 -12.90
N ASP A 195 20.27 3.21 -12.13
CA ASP A 195 20.33 3.71 -10.74
C ASP A 195 19.89 5.19 -10.59
N THR A 196 19.15 5.73 -11.55
CA THR A 196 18.74 7.14 -11.62
C THR A 196 17.27 7.39 -11.27
N ALA A 197 16.46 6.34 -11.07
CA ALA A 197 15.09 6.50 -10.58
C ALA A 197 15.06 6.45 -9.04
N PRO A 198 14.48 7.47 -8.36
CA PRO A 198 14.55 7.55 -6.90
C PRO A 198 13.92 6.32 -6.23
N VAL A 199 14.71 5.68 -5.36
CA VAL A 199 14.21 4.78 -4.32
C VAL A 199 13.34 5.62 -3.40
N SER A 200 12.02 5.41 -3.39
CA SER A 200 11.18 6.14 -2.44
C SER A 200 11.23 5.49 -1.05
N THR A 201 12.32 5.72 -0.33
CA THR A 201 12.28 5.73 1.14
C THR A 201 11.56 7.01 1.54
N ALA A 202 10.23 6.98 1.63
CA ALA A 202 9.38 8.05 2.18
C ALA A 202 10.08 9.43 2.28
N SER A 203 10.26 10.16 1.17
CA SER A 203 10.68 11.58 1.23
C SER A 203 9.59 12.48 1.82
N VAL A 204 8.73 11.92 2.67
CA VAL A 204 7.80 12.62 3.51
C VAL A 204 8.39 12.48 4.91
N LYS A 205 9.13 13.51 5.32
CA LYS A 205 8.99 14.00 6.70
C LYS A 205 7.50 13.84 7.03
N PRO A 206 7.08 12.97 7.96
CA PRO A 206 5.66 12.73 8.22
C PRO A 206 4.98 14.10 8.24
N ILE A 207 3.91 14.32 7.45
CA ILE A 207 3.10 15.52 7.69
C ILE A 207 2.83 15.46 9.19
N PRO A 208 3.35 16.41 9.99
CA PRO A 208 3.23 16.31 11.42
C PRO A 208 1.74 16.22 11.70
N PHE A 209 1.34 15.14 12.36
CA PHE A 209 0.03 15.03 12.97
C PHE A 209 0.06 15.90 14.24
N THR A 210 0.40 17.17 14.09
CA THR A 210 0.00 18.18 15.06
C THR A 210 -1.44 18.43 14.73
N GLY A 211 -2.33 17.80 15.50
CA GLY A 211 -3.62 18.42 15.72
C GLY A 211 -3.32 19.86 16.09
N THR A 212 -3.82 20.79 15.29
CA THR A 212 -3.98 22.15 15.77
C THR A 212 -4.86 22.02 16.99
N THR A 213 -4.25 22.09 18.17
CA THR A 213 -4.94 22.51 19.37
C THR A 213 -5.53 23.88 19.01
N GLU A 214 -6.83 23.93 18.76
CA GLU A 214 -7.62 25.17 18.73
C GLU A 214 -7.62 25.76 20.14
N ALA A 215 -6.47 26.35 20.51
CA ALA A 215 -6.33 27.17 21.70
C ALA A 215 -5.88 28.60 21.34
N ASP A 216 -5.86 28.97 20.05
CA ASP A 216 -5.48 30.35 19.67
C ASP A 216 -6.17 30.86 18.40
N GLN A 217 -7.51 30.73 18.37
CA GLN A 217 -8.33 31.64 17.56
C GLN A 217 -9.21 32.45 18.50
N GLN A 218 -8.72 33.67 18.75
CA GLN A 218 -9.47 34.82 19.22
C GLN A 218 -10.90 34.80 18.63
N MET A 219 -11.89 34.57 19.49
CA MET A 219 -13.30 34.76 19.12
C MET A 219 -13.53 36.24 18.79
N PRO A 220 -14.15 36.60 17.64
CA PRO A 220 -14.79 37.89 17.53
C PRO A 220 -16.02 37.88 18.44
N ALA A 221 -16.06 38.84 19.36
CA ALA A 221 -17.19 39.06 20.24
C ALA A 221 -18.47 39.32 19.42
N TYR A 222 -19.46 38.44 19.55
CA TYR A 222 -20.83 38.75 19.17
C TYR A 222 -21.46 39.62 20.26
N THR A 223 -21.65 40.90 19.96
CA THR A 223 -22.50 41.80 20.74
C THR A 223 -23.96 41.40 20.54
N LEU A 224 -24.63 41.04 21.64
CA LEU A 224 -26.08 40.94 21.70
C LEU A 224 -26.67 42.35 21.63
N GLY A 225 -27.40 42.65 20.56
CA GLY A 225 -28.29 43.82 20.50
C GLY A 225 -29.53 43.61 21.38
N PRO A 226 -30.17 44.69 21.87
CA PRO A 226 -31.26 44.58 22.83
C PRO A 226 -32.53 44.03 22.18
N ALA A 227 -33.24 43.20 22.95
CA ALA A 227 -34.56 42.72 22.59
C ALA A 227 -35.58 43.87 22.61
N HIS A 228 -36.39 43.96 21.55
CA HIS A 228 -37.67 44.64 21.53
C HIS A 228 -38.79 43.60 21.60
#